data_AF-A0A9P5N7W2-F1
#
_entry.id   AF-A0A9P5N7W2-F1
#
_cell.length_a   1.000
_cell.length_b   1.000
_cell.length_c   1.000
_cell.angle_alpha   90.00
_cell.angle_beta   90.00
_cell.angle_gamma   90.00
#
_symmetry.space_group_name_H-M   'P 1'
#
loop_
_entity.id
_entity.type
_entity.pdbx_description
1 polymer ?
#
loop_
_entity_poly.entity_id
_entity_poly.type
_entity_poly.pdbx_seq_one_letter_code
_entity_poly.pdbx_strand_id
1 'polypeptide(L)'
;LLGGLVGRIASKVVPDIKIWEGPSLTHKELVAVHGDKIFIDDKADYVKVEIVCGVYLQLEEASMTASHLSWWPKHDVWMGSGYAIPQWSPDTEKFYQDWLAGWKKGVFELKKMKE
;
A
#
# COMPACT_ATOMS: atom_id res chain seq x y z
N LEU A 1 9.31 0.60 -7.87
CA LEU A 1 9.26 1.32 -6.58
C LEU A 1 7.83 1.74 -6.27
N LEU A 2 7.28 1.33 -5.14
CA LEU A 2 5.98 1.78 -4.63
C LEU A 2 6.22 2.84 -3.55
N GLY A 3 6.49 4.06 -3.99
CA GLY A 3 6.61 5.22 -3.10
C GLY A 3 5.24 5.81 -2.75
N GLY A 4 5.14 7.14 -2.66
CA GLY A 4 3.87 7.83 -2.41
C GLY A 4 3.17 7.33 -1.14
N LEU A 5 1.85 7.13 -1.22
CA LEU A 5 1.03 6.63 -0.11
C LEU A 5 1.46 5.24 0.37
N VAL A 6 1.63 4.28 -0.53
CA VAL A 6 2.02 2.91 -0.16
C VAL A 6 3.37 2.91 0.54
N GLY A 7 4.37 3.62 0.02
CA GLY A 7 5.67 3.76 0.65
C GLY A 7 5.60 4.45 2.01
N ARG A 8 4.76 5.48 2.16
CA ARG A 8 4.56 6.16 3.45
C ARG A 8 3.92 5.24 4.48
N ILE A 9 2.93 4.45 4.10
CA ILE A 9 2.30 3.47 4.99
C ILE A 9 3.31 2.36 5.34
N ALA A 10 4.06 1.86 4.36
CA ALA A 10 5.10 0.86 4.57
C ALA A 10 6.14 1.33 5.62
N SER A 11 6.52 2.61 5.61
CA SER A 11 7.45 3.19 6.59
C SER A 11 6.97 3.11 8.05
N LYS A 12 5.68 2.84 8.28
CA LYS A 12 5.10 2.67 9.63
C LYS A 12 5.09 1.22 10.10
N VAL A 13 5.22 0.26 9.18
CA VAL A 13 5.14 -1.18 9.49
C VAL A 13 6.48 -1.89 9.31
N VAL A 14 7.33 -1.39 8.39
CA VAL A 14 8.68 -1.92 8.15
C VAL A 14 9.67 -1.17 9.04
N PRO A 15 10.43 -1.87 9.91
CA PRO A 15 11.42 -1.22 10.75
C PRO A 15 12.61 -0.73 9.93
N ASP A 16 13.21 0.39 10.34
CA ASP A 16 14.34 1.02 9.63
C ASP A 16 15.47 0.05 9.32
N ILE A 17 15.75 -0.91 10.21
CA ILE A 17 16.82 -1.92 9.99
C ILE A 17 16.64 -2.71 8.69
N LYS A 18 15.39 -2.98 8.29
CA LYS A 18 15.07 -3.68 7.04
C LYS A 18 15.28 -2.83 5.80
N ILE A 19 15.29 -1.50 5.93
CA ILE A 19 15.59 -0.59 4.82
C ILE A 19 17.08 -0.66 4.47
N TRP A 20 17.95 -0.77 5.49
CA TRP A 20 19.41 -0.82 5.30
C TRP A 20 19.89 -2.13 4.66
N GLU A 21 19.11 -3.20 4.73
CA GLU A 21 19.42 -4.48 4.08
C GLU A 21 19.35 -4.39 2.54
N GLY A 22 18.64 -3.39 2.00
CA GLY A 22 18.45 -3.23 0.56
C GLY A 22 17.59 -4.33 -0.07
N PRO A 23 17.42 -4.32 -1.40
CA PRO A 23 16.65 -5.35 -2.08
C PRO A 23 17.38 -6.69 -2.04
N SER A 24 16.62 -7.78 -1.87
CA SER A 24 17.20 -9.13 -1.85
C SER A 24 17.69 -9.58 -3.24
N LEU A 25 17.14 -8.98 -4.30
CA LEU A 25 17.35 -9.30 -5.71
C LEU A 25 17.08 -10.79 -6.05
N THR A 26 16.29 -11.46 -5.22
CA THR A 26 15.84 -12.85 -5.45
C THR A 26 15.01 -12.95 -6.73
N HIS A 27 14.19 -11.93 -6.99
CA HIS A 27 13.51 -11.71 -8.25
C HIS A 27 14.10 -10.42 -8.85
N LYS A 28 14.41 -10.41 -10.15
CA LYS A 28 15.05 -9.27 -10.80
C LYS A 28 14.06 -8.61 -11.75
N GLU A 29 13.32 -7.65 -11.23
CA GLU A 29 12.32 -6.89 -11.98
C GLU A 29 12.90 -5.56 -12.44
N LEU A 30 12.70 -5.22 -13.72
CA LEU A 30 13.01 -3.89 -14.23
C LEU A 30 11.99 -2.89 -13.68
N VAL A 31 12.45 -1.97 -12.82
CA VAL A 31 11.56 -0.98 -12.17
C VAL A 31 11.66 0.43 -12.75
N ALA A 32 12.76 0.77 -13.41
CA ALA A 32 12.92 2.04 -14.10
C ALA A 32 14.04 2.00 -15.14
N VAL A 33 14.00 2.94 -16.08
CA VAL A 33 15.07 3.24 -17.03
C VAL A 33 15.31 4.75 -16.98
N HIS A 34 16.58 5.16 -16.90
CA HIS A 34 16.96 6.58 -16.97
C HIS A 34 18.24 6.72 -17.80
N GLY A 35 18.11 7.26 -19.01
CA GLY A 35 19.21 7.31 -19.98
C GLY A 35 19.64 5.91 -20.38
N ASP A 36 20.91 5.61 -20.18
CA ASP A 36 21.56 4.31 -20.42
C ASP A 36 21.51 3.36 -19.21
N LYS A 37 20.89 3.78 -18.09
CA LYS A 37 20.84 3.01 -16.85
C LYS A 37 19.52 2.27 -16.70
N ILE A 38 19.62 1.01 -16.29
CA ILE A 38 18.48 0.20 -15.84
C ILE A 38 18.50 0.05 -14.33
N PHE A 39 17.33 0.10 -13.71
CA PHE A 39 17.16 -0.06 -12.27
C PHE A 39 16.39 -1.35 -12.03
N ILE A 40 17.01 -2.27 -11.27
CA ILE A 40 16.45 -3.58 -10.94
C ILE A 40 16.14 -3.62 -9.45
N ASP A 41 14.99 -4.20 -9.11
CA ASP A 41 14.51 -4.38 -7.75
C ASP A 41 13.80 -5.74 -7.65
N ASP A 42 13.54 -6.24 -6.44
CA ASP A 42 12.72 -7.44 -6.24
C ASP A 42 11.22 -7.20 -6.34
N LYS A 43 10.81 -5.92 -6.37
CA LYS A 43 9.44 -5.40 -6.52
C LYS A 43 8.46 -6.02 -5.51
N ALA A 44 7.83 -5.18 -4.70
CA ALA A 44 6.76 -5.66 -3.84
C ALA A 44 5.62 -6.27 -4.68
N ASP A 45 5.32 -7.55 -4.42
CA ASP A 45 4.17 -8.23 -4.99
C ASP A 45 2.86 -7.69 -4.41
N TYR A 46 1.76 -8.00 -5.08
CA TYR A 46 0.42 -7.52 -4.72
C TYR A 46 0.05 -7.85 -3.27
N VAL A 47 0.39 -9.05 -2.79
CA VAL A 47 0.05 -9.51 -1.45
C VAL A 47 0.77 -8.67 -0.39
N LYS A 48 2.06 -8.38 -0.58
CA LYS A 48 2.82 -7.49 0.32
C LYS A 48 2.21 -6.09 0.39
N VAL A 49 1.70 -5.57 -0.73
CA VAL A 49 1.05 -4.25 -0.76
C VAL A 49 -0.28 -4.24 -0.01
N GLU A 50 -1.10 -5.27 -0.17
CA GLU A 50 -2.35 -5.44 0.58
C GLU A 50 -2.08 -5.56 2.09
N ILE A 51 -1.04 -6.29 2.49
CA ILE A 51 -0.61 -6.38 3.91
C ILE A 51 -0.24 -5.00 4.44
N VAL A 52 0.55 -4.21 3.69
CA VAL A 52 0.91 -2.84 4.07
C VAL A 52 -0.33 -1.95 4.20
N CYS A 53 -1.32 -2.11 3.31
CA CYS A 53 -2.58 -1.36 3.38
C CYS A 53 -3.50 -1.84 4.54
N GLY A 54 -3.12 -2.91 5.24
CA GLY A 54 -3.88 -3.46 6.36
C GLY A 54 -5.20 -4.07 5.91
N VAL A 55 -5.17 -4.87 4.85
CA VAL A 55 -6.33 -5.58 4.30
C VAL A 55 -6.49 -6.94 4.98
N TYR A 56 -7.71 -7.26 5.41
CA TYR A 56 -8.07 -8.51 6.06
C TYR A 56 -9.23 -9.17 5.32
N LEU A 57 -9.22 -10.50 5.32
CA LEU A 57 -10.36 -11.31 4.94
C LEU A 57 -11.21 -11.59 6.17
N GLN A 58 -12.47 -11.16 6.12
CA GLN A 58 -13.49 -11.58 7.07
C GLN A 58 -14.33 -12.66 6.42
N LEU A 59 -14.26 -13.88 6.96
CA LEU A 59 -15.10 -14.99 6.56
C LEU A 59 -16.45 -14.86 7.26
N GLU A 60 -17.54 -14.88 6.49
CA GLU A 60 -18.88 -15.06 7.04
C GLU A 60 -19.21 -16.55 7.00
N GLU A 61 -19.22 -17.19 8.18
CA GLU A 61 -19.41 -18.65 8.33
C GLU A 61 -20.70 -19.17 7.67
N ALA A 62 -21.71 -18.32 7.54
CA ALA A 62 -23.02 -18.69 7.00
C ALA A 62 -23.13 -18.57 5.46
N SER A 63 -22.32 -17.76 4.80
CA SER A 63 -22.51 -17.38 3.39
C SER A 63 -21.44 -17.94 2.44
N MET A 64 -20.36 -18.55 2.97
CA MET A 64 -19.16 -18.92 2.20
C MET A 64 -18.58 -17.74 1.38
N THR A 65 -18.99 -16.51 1.65
CA THR A 65 -18.44 -15.32 1.04
C THR A 65 -17.40 -14.71 1.97
N ALA A 66 -16.29 -14.28 1.39
CA ALA A 66 -15.27 -13.52 2.09
C ALA A 66 -15.51 -12.05 1.80
N SER A 67 -15.53 -11.22 2.83
CA SER A 67 -15.52 -9.78 2.65
C SER A 67 -14.16 -9.22 3.01
N HIS A 68 -13.78 -8.17 2.30
CA HIS A 68 -12.52 -7.51 2.56
C HIS A 68 -12.73 -6.28 3.44
N LEU A 69 -12.02 -6.28 4.56
CA LEU A 69 -11.90 -5.13 5.44
C LEU A 69 -10.53 -4.51 5.24
N SER A 70 -10.42 -3.18 5.32
CA SER A 70 -9.12 -2.53 5.22
C SER A 70 -9.01 -1.27 6.05
N TRP A 71 -7.82 -1.03 6.61
CA TRP A 71 -7.51 0.21 7.32
C TRP A 71 -7.25 1.35 6.33
N TRP A 72 -6.42 1.10 5.33
CA TRP A 72 -6.22 1.99 4.18
C TRP A 72 -6.98 1.46 2.97
N PRO A 73 -7.27 2.27 1.93
CA PRO A 73 -7.72 1.75 0.65
C PRO A 73 -6.78 0.65 0.14
N LYS A 74 -7.37 -0.35 -0.52
CA LYS A 74 -6.62 -1.46 -1.13
C LYS A 74 -5.79 -1.01 -2.31
N HIS A 75 -4.86 -1.85 -2.75
CA HIS A 75 -4.01 -1.60 -3.90
C HIS A 75 -4.80 -1.19 -5.15
N ASP A 76 -5.85 -1.94 -5.50
CA ASP A 76 -6.64 -1.64 -6.72
C ASP A 76 -7.36 -0.31 -6.65
N VAL A 77 -7.78 0.11 -5.45
CA VAL A 77 -8.39 1.42 -5.24
C VAL A 77 -7.37 2.53 -5.50
N TRP A 78 -6.11 2.34 -5.08
CA TRP A 78 -5.05 3.26 -5.41
C TRP A 78 -4.81 3.30 -6.92
N MET A 79 -4.71 2.14 -7.57
CA MET A 79 -4.40 2.03 -9.00
C MET A 79 -5.45 2.69 -9.89
N GLY A 80 -6.72 2.67 -9.48
CA GLY A 80 -7.81 3.40 -10.15
C GLY A 80 -7.92 4.88 -9.78
N SER A 81 -7.07 5.37 -8.88
CA SER A 81 -7.11 6.75 -8.38
C SER A 81 -5.96 7.61 -8.90
N GLY A 82 -6.04 8.93 -8.69
CA GLY A 82 -4.93 9.85 -8.92
C GLY A 82 -3.76 9.71 -7.93
N TYR A 83 -3.85 8.80 -6.95
CA TYR A 83 -2.87 8.62 -5.89
C TYR A 83 -1.94 7.41 -6.07
N ALA A 84 -2.09 6.61 -7.14
CA ALA A 84 -1.14 5.55 -7.50
C ALA A 84 0.14 6.11 -8.16
N ILE A 85 0.73 7.11 -7.54
CA ILE A 85 1.99 7.71 -7.97
C ILE A 85 3.11 7.36 -6.97
N PRO A 86 4.34 7.10 -7.44
CA PRO A 86 5.45 6.78 -6.55
C PRO A 86 5.98 8.01 -5.79
N GLN A 87 5.45 9.20 -6.07
CA GLN A 87 5.92 10.46 -5.49
C GLN A 87 5.02 10.90 -4.33
N TRP A 88 5.62 11.48 -3.30
CA TRP A 88 4.88 12.16 -2.25
C TRP A 88 4.54 13.57 -2.72
N SER A 89 3.27 13.79 -3.10
CA SER A 89 2.74 15.09 -3.50
C SER A 89 1.94 15.75 -2.36
N PRO A 90 1.70 17.07 -2.41
CA PRO A 90 0.81 17.76 -1.48
C PRO A 90 -0.58 17.13 -1.38
N ASP A 91 -1.13 16.62 -2.50
CA ASP A 91 -2.42 15.94 -2.50
C ASP A 91 -2.37 14.61 -1.76
N THR A 92 -1.29 13.81 -1.94
CA THR A 92 -1.12 12.57 -1.17
C THR A 92 -0.93 12.84 0.33
N GLU A 93 -0.24 13.93 0.72
CA GLU A 93 -0.13 14.34 2.12
C GLU A 93 -1.51 14.73 2.68
N LYS A 94 -2.25 15.56 1.95
CA LYS A 94 -3.59 15.96 2.36
C LYS A 94 -4.50 14.76 2.56
N PHE A 95 -4.55 13.85 1.60
CA PHE A 95 -5.31 12.61 1.71
C PHE A 95 -4.89 11.81 2.97
N TYR A 96 -3.59 11.62 3.17
CA TYR A 96 -3.06 10.84 4.29
C TYR A 96 -3.46 11.43 5.64
N GLN A 97 -3.32 12.75 5.80
CA GLN A 97 -3.69 13.45 7.03
C GLN A 97 -5.20 13.44 7.28
N ASP A 98 -6.01 13.65 6.24
CA ASP A 98 -7.47 13.59 6.35
C ASP A 98 -7.92 12.20 6.79
N TRP A 99 -7.32 11.14 6.22
CA TRP A 99 -7.60 9.75 6.59
C TRP A 99 -7.23 9.47 8.05
N LEU A 100 -6.02 9.85 8.48
CA LEU A 100 -5.57 9.72 9.87
C LEU A 100 -6.45 10.51 10.85
N ALA A 101 -6.89 11.71 10.47
CA ALA A 101 -7.75 12.53 11.31
C ALA A 101 -9.11 11.86 11.53
N GLY A 102 -9.67 11.21 10.50
CA GLY A 102 -10.89 10.46 10.66
C GLY A 102 -10.72 9.21 11.53
N TRP A 103 -9.59 8.49 11.43
CA TRP A 103 -9.28 7.37 12.34
C TRP A 103 -9.29 7.81 13.80
N LYS A 104 -8.60 8.91 14.12
CA LYS A 104 -8.53 9.45 15.49
C LYS A 104 -9.88 9.88 16.04
N LYS A 105 -10.82 10.26 15.16
CA LYS A 105 -12.19 10.65 15.53
C LYS A 105 -13.14 9.44 15.65
N GLY A 106 -12.66 8.21 15.42
CA GLY A 106 -13.50 7.02 15.41
C GLY A 106 -14.48 6.95 14.24
N VAL A 107 -14.27 7.77 13.19
CA VAL A 107 -15.18 7.86 12.04
C VAL A 107 -14.99 6.70 11.05
N PHE A 108 -13.89 5.96 11.17
CA PHE A 108 -13.61 4.80 10.36
C PHE A 108 -13.81 3.52 11.18
N GLU A 109 -14.98 2.91 11.02
CA GLU A 109 -15.14 1.46 11.17
C GLU A 109 -14.43 0.78 9.99
N LEU A 110 -13.91 -0.44 10.17
CA LEU A 110 -13.33 -1.24 9.09
C LEU A 110 -14.34 -1.30 7.94
N LYS A 111 -14.07 -0.56 6.85
CA LYS A 111 -15.04 -0.41 5.77
C LYS A 111 -15.10 -1.71 4.99
N LYS A 112 -16.28 -2.32 4.94
CA LYS A 112 -16.58 -3.44 4.04
C LYS A 112 -16.51 -2.90 2.61
N MET A 113 -15.44 -3.21 1.89
CA MET A 113 -15.30 -2.82 0.50
C MET A 113 -16.18 -3.74 -0.35
N LYS A 114 -17.06 -3.17 -1.19
CA LYS A 114 -17.76 -3.95 -2.22
C LYS A 114 -16.76 -4.38 -3.27
N GLU A 115 -16.85 -5.65 -3.68
CA GLU A 115 -16.11 -6.23 -4.80
C GLU A 115 -16.38 -5.49 -6.11
#